data_AF-A0ABD2DIF7-F1
#
_entry.id   AF-A0ABD2DIF7-F1
#
_cell.length_a   1.000
_cell.length_b   1.000
_cell.length_c   1.000
_cell.angle_alpha   90.00
_cell.angle_beta   90.00
_cell.angle_gamma   90.00
#
_symmetry.space_group_name_H-M   'P 1'
#
loop_
_entity.id
_entity.type
_entity.pdbx_description
1 polymer ?
#
loop_
_entity_poly.entity_id
_entity_poly.type
_entity_poly.pdbx_seq_one_letter_code
_entity_poly.pdbx_strand_id
1 'polypeptide(L)'
;NKVKYIKQTSAILQQRYGGDIPASVAELVALPGIGPKMAHLAMAVAWGTVSGIAVDTHVHRIANRLGWTKKATKSPEETQAALEEWLPRELWSEINGLLVGFGQQTCLPVHPRCRACLNQALCPAAKGL
;
A
#
# COMPACT_ATOMS: atom_id res chain seq x y z
N ASN A 1 -18.32 -8.94 9.39
CA ASN A 1 -16.89 -9.22 9.70
C ASN A 1 -16.20 -8.12 10.51
N LYS A 2 -16.18 -6.83 10.09
CA LYS A 2 -15.45 -5.76 10.81
C LYS A 2 -15.76 -5.66 12.31
N VAL A 3 -17.04 -5.65 12.71
CA VAL A 3 -17.44 -5.62 14.13
C VAL A 3 -16.84 -6.79 14.93
N LYS A 4 -16.83 -7.98 14.34
CA LYS A 4 -16.23 -9.18 14.95
C LYS A 4 -14.73 -8.99 15.15
N TYR A 5 -14.01 -8.51 14.12
CA TYR A 5 -12.57 -8.28 14.20
C TYR A 5 -12.19 -7.22 15.23
N ILE A 6 -12.95 -6.12 15.34
CA ILE A 6 -12.69 -5.08 16.35
C ILE A 6 -12.84 -5.64 17.77
N LYS A 7 -13.93 -6.39 18.04
CA LYS A 7 -14.15 -7.03 19.34
C LYS A 7 -13.04 -8.03 19.68
N GLN A 8 -12.68 -8.89 18.73
CA GLN A 8 -11.63 -9.89 18.90
C GLN A 8 -10.25 -9.25 19.13
N THR A 9 -9.91 -8.26 18.31
CA THR A 9 -8.65 -7.51 18.45
C THR A 9 -8.57 -6.85 19.83
N SER A 10 -9.61 -6.14 20.25
CA SER A 10 -9.65 -5.49 21.57
C SER A 10 -9.43 -6.48 22.72
N ALA A 11 -10.04 -7.67 22.65
CA ALA A 11 -9.83 -8.72 23.64
C ALA A 11 -8.39 -9.27 23.62
N ILE A 12 -7.80 -9.47 22.44
CA ILE A 12 -6.40 -9.91 22.30
C ILE A 12 -5.43 -8.88 22.88
N LEU A 13 -5.63 -7.59 22.59
CA LEU A 13 -4.80 -6.50 23.12
C LEU A 13 -4.81 -6.47 24.65
N GLN A 14 -6.01 -6.58 25.25
CA GLN A 14 -6.15 -6.65 26.71
C GLN A 14 -5.46 -7.88 27.32
N GLN A 15 -5.59 -9.05 26.69
CA GLN A 15 -5.09 -10.32 27.24
C GLN A 15 -3.57 -10.51 27.05
N ARG A 16 -3.00 -10.05 25.94
CA ARG A 16 -1.64 -10.40 25.52
C ARG A 16 -0.68 -9.22 25.47
N TYR A 17 -1.19 -8.00 25.31
CA TYR A 17 -0.39 -6.81 25.06
C TYR A 17 -0.63 -5.70 26.10
N GLY A 18 -1.19 -6.04 27.27
CA GLY A 18 -1.41 -5.09 28.37
C GLY A 18 -2.37 -3.94 28.01
N GLY A 19 -3.24 -4.15 27.03
CA GLY A 19 -4.16 -3.13 26.52
C GLY A 19 -3.57 -2.19 25.47
N ASP A 20 -2.30 -2.34 25.09
CA ASP A 20 -1.63 -1.53 24.07
C ASP A 20 -1.51 -2.26 22.72
N ILE A 21 -1.16 -1.52 21.66
CA ILE A 21 -1.00 -2.03 20.29
C ILE A 21 0.45 -2.53 20.10
N PRO A 22 0.67 -3.76 19.60
CA PRO A 22 2.03 -4.24 19.35
C PRO A 22 2.72 -3.46 18.23
N ALA A 23 4.01 -3.19 18.42
CA ALA A 23 4.84 -2.36 17.55
C ALA A 23 5.71 -3.18 16.58
N SER A 24 5.16 -4.24 16.01
CA SER A 24 5.86 -5.05 14.98
C SER A 24 4.90 -5.53 13.88
N VAL A 25 5.41 -5.66 12.65
CA VAL A 25 4.61 -6.12 11.51
C VAL A 25 4.03 -7.51 11.77
N ALA A 26 4.83 -8.43 12.31
CA ALA A 26 4.41 -9.82 12.56
C ALA A 26 3.26 -9.89 13.58
N GLU A 27 3.34 -9.12 14.66
CA GLU A 27 2.29 -9.10 15.70
C GLU A 27 1.04 -8.36 15.21
N LEU A 28 1.20 -7.28 14.45
CA LEU A 28 0.07 -6.57 13.83
C LEU A 28 -0.69 -7.48 12.86
N VAL A 29 0.01 -8.22 11.99
CA VAL A 29 -0.62 -9.19 11.07
C VAL A 29 -1.28 -10.35 11.80
N ALA A 30 -0.81 -10.70 13.01
CA ALA A 30 -1.46 -11.71 13.84
C ALA A 30 -2.83 -11.25 14.38
N LEU A 31 -3.14 -9.96 14.34
CA LEU A 31 -4.45 -9.43 14.74
C LEU A 31 -5.52 -9.70 13.66
N PRO A 32 -6.74 -10.07 14.05
CA PRO A 32 -7.80 -10.40 13.10
C PRO A 32 -8.11 -9.24 12.12
N GLY A 33 -8.02 -9.53 10.82
CA GLY A 33 -8.37 -8.58 9.77
C GLY A 33 -7.28 -7.56 9.43
N ILE A 34 -6.08 -7.69 10.01
CA ILE A 34 -4.91 -6.91 9.62
C ILE A 34 -4.06 -7.74 8.67
N GLY A 35 -3.94 -7.27 7.43
CA GLY A 35 -3.01 -7.83 6.44
C GLY A 35 -1.69 -7.03 6.35
N PRO A 36 -0.72 -7.51 5.54
CA PRO A 36 0.60 -6.89 5.42
C PRO A 36 0.56 -5.38 5.14
N LYS A 37 -0.29 -4.94 4.20
CA LYS A 37 -0.47 -3.51 3.88
C LYS A 37 -0.86 -2.66 5.10
N MET A 38 -1.81 -3.15 5.90
CA MET A 38 -2.29 -2.42 7.08
C MET A 38 -1.22 -2.38 8.18
N ALA A 39 -0.46 -3.47 8.35
CA ALA A 39 0.64 -3.52 9.30
C ALA A 39 1.78 -2.56 8.94
N HIS A 40 2.23 -2.56 7.68
CA HIS A 40 3.26 -1.61 7.23
C HIS A 40 2.81 -0.15 7.37
N LEU A 41 1.55 0.15 7.02
CA LEU A 41 0.99 1.48 7.18
C LEU A 41 0.92 1.90 8.64
N ALA A 42 0.49 1.01 9.54
CA ALA A 42 0.43 1.29 10.98
C ALA A 42 1.83 1.57 11.54
N MET A 43 2.83 0.74 11.22
CA MET A 43 4.23 0.94 11.62
C MET A 43 4.76 2.31 11.18
N ALA A 44 4.48 2.70 9.93
CA ALA A 44 4.93 3.98 9.41
C ALA A 44 4.24 5.18 10.09
N VAL A 45 2.92 5.12 10.28
CA VAL A 45 2.14 6.27 10.79
C VAL A 45 2.22 6.42 12.30
N ALA A 46 2.10 5.33 13.06
CA ALA A 46 2.04 5.40 14.52
C ALA A 46 3.44 5.34 15.17
N TRP A 47 4.41 4.67 14.55
CA TRP A 47 5.76 4.49 15.10
C TRP A 47 6.88 5.11 14.25
N GLY A 48 6.55 5.83 13.17
CA GLY A 48 7.57 6.42 12.28
C GLY A 48 8.51 5.38 11.65
N THR A 49 8.13 4.10 11.64
CA THR A 49 9.02 3.00 11.28
C THR A 49 8.66 2.45 9.90
N VAL A 50 9.54 2.66 8.94
CA VAL A 50 9.40 2.17 7.56
C VAL A 50 9.85 0.72 7.47
N SER A 51 8.88 -0.18 7.62
CA SER A 51 9.06 -1.64 7.59
C SER A 51 8.82 -2.27 6.20
N GLY A 52 8.23 -1.53 5.28
CA GLY A 52 7.90 -1.97 3.93
C GLY A 52 6.96 -0.99 3.23
N ILE A 53 6.80 -1.11 1.92
CA ILE A 53 5.89 -0.28 1.14
C ILE A 53 4.45 -0.79 1.33
N ALA A 54 3.57 0.08 1.82
CA ALA A 54 2.14 -0.23 1.91
C ALA A 54 1.51 -0.25 0.50
N VAL A 55 1.36 -1.42 -0.10
CA VAL A 55 0.74 -1.57 -1.43
C VAL A 55 -0.76 -1.85 -1.33
N ASP A 56 -1.58 -0.92 -1.80
CA ASP A 56 -3.01 -1.12 -2.01
C ASP A 56 -3.37 -1.21 -3.49
N THR A 57 -4.68 -1.20 -3.79
CA THR A 57 -5.19 -1.30 -5.16
C THR A 57 -4.78 -0.14 -6.06
N HIS A 58 -4.48 1.04 -5.51
CA HIS A 58 -3.99 2.18 -6.27
C HIS A 58 -2.53 1.99 -6.62
N VAL A 59 -1.68 1.75 -5.61
CA VAL A 59 -0.24 1.51 -5.79
C VAL A 59 -0.01 0.34 -6.74
N HIS A 60 -0.68 -0.80 -6.50
CA HIS A 60 -0.60 -2.00 -7.33
C HIS A 60 -0.94 -1.70 -8.79
N ARG A 61 -2.12 -1.11 -9.05
CA ARG A 61 -2.57 -0.79 -10.42
C ARG A 61 -1.64 0.18 -11.12
N ILE A 62 -1.23 1.26 -10.43
CA ILE A 62 -0.47 2.33 -11.04
C ILE A 62 0.97 1.89 -11.30
N ALA A 63 1.61 1.17 -10.38
CA ALA A 63 2.93 0.60 -10.59
C ALA A 63 2.96 -0.31 -11.83
N ASN A 64 1.95 -1.18 -11.99
CA ASN A 64 1.84 -2.02 -13.18
C ASN A 64 1.59 -1.22 -14.47
N ARG A 65 0.74 -0.18 -14.43
CA ARG A 65 0.50 0.72 -15.59
C ARG A 65 1.74 1.50 -16.01
N LEU A 66 2.55 1.92 -15.04
CA LEU A 66 3.77 2.69 -15.29
C LEU A 66 4.96 1.80 -15.67
N GLY A 67 4.83 0.48 -15.60
CA GLY A 67 5.96 -0.44 -15.83
C GLY A 67 7.03 -0.35 -14.76
N TRP A 68 6.66 0.03 -13.53
CA TRP A 68 7.56 0.11 -12.37
C TRP A 68 7.92 -1.25 -11.79
N THR A 69 7.27 -2.32 -12.27
CA THR A 69 7.62 -3.69 -11.96
C THR A 69 8.27 -4.31 -13.20
N LYS A 70 9.37 -5.06 -13.04
CA LYS A 70 10.07 -5.72 -14.16
C LYS A 70 9.17 -6.65 -14.98
N LYS A 71 8.18 -7.25 -14.30
CA LYS A 71 7.12 -8.06 -14.89
C LYS A 71 5.78 -7.63 -14.30
N ALA A 72 4.70 -7.84 -15.03
CA ALA A 72 3.35 -7.60 -14.49
C ALA A 72 3.12 -8.52 -13.27
N THR A 73 2.81 -7.90 -12.14
CA THR A 73 2.55 -8.60 -10.86
C THR A 73 1.06 -8.86 -10.71
N LYS A 74 0.69 -9.95 -10.04
CA LYS A 74 -0.71 -10.36 -9.84
C LYS A 74 -1.22 -10.09 -8.44
N SER A 75 -0.32 -9.84 -7.47
CA SER A 75 -0.70 -9.52 -6.09
C SER A 75 -0.02 -8.24 -5.59
N PRO A 76 -0.60 -7.57 -4.58
CA PRO A 76 0.04 -6.45 -3.89
C PRO A 76 1.41 -6.79 -3.30
N GLU A 77 1.57 -8.01 -2.77
CA GLU A 77 2.82 -8.49 -2.17
C GLU A 77 3.93 -8.64 -3.23
N GLU A 78 3.60 -9.15 -4.42
CA GLU A 78 4.53 -9.18 -5.55
C GLU A 78 4.94 -7.77 -6.00
N THR A 79 3.99 -6.83 -6.03
CA THR A 79 4.31 -5.42 -6.33
C THR A 79 5.18 -4.79 -5.25
N GLN A 80 4.92 -5.08 -3.98
CA GLN A 80 5.71 -4.56 -2.86
C GLN A 80 7.17 -4.96 -3.05
N ALA A 81 7.44 -6.27 -3.18
CA ALA A 81 8.79 -6.78 -3.39
C ALA A 81 9.47 -6.17 -4.63
N ALA A 82 8.70 -6.00 -5.73
CA ALA A 82 9.23 -5.41 -6.96
C ALA A 82 9.58 -3.92 -6.82
N LEU A 83 8.79 -3.15 -6.07
CA LEU A 83 9.07 -1.73 -5.81
C LEU A 83 10.24 -1.57 -4.83
N GLU A 84 10.28 -2.38 -3.77
CA GLU A 84 11.34 -2.37 -2.76
C GLU A 84 12.71 -2.74 -3.34
N GLU A 85 12.76 -3.43 -4.49
CA GLU A 85 14.01 -3.78 -5.17
C GLU A 85 14.78 -2.55 -5.71
N TRP A 86 14.09 -1.46 -6.07
CA TRP A 86 14.72 -0.33 -6.77
C TRP A 86 14.34 1.05 -6.24
N LEU A 87 13.19 1.20 -5.57
CA LEU A 87 12.76 2.48 -5.04
C LEU A 87 13.63 2.86 -3.84
N PRO A 88 14.23 4.06 -3.80
CA PRO A 88 14.98 4.54 -2.64
C PRO A 88 14.16 4.45 -1.35
N ARG A 89 14.77 3.94 -0.27
CA ARG A 89 14.07 3.59 0.97
C ARG A 89 13.38 4.78 1.63
N GLU A 90 13.93 5.97 1.41
CA GLU A 90 13.42 7.24 1.94
C GLU A 90 12.01 7.55 1.38
N LEU A 91 11.71 7.07 0.17
CA LEU A 91 10.44 7.31 -0.52
C LEU A 91 9.35 6.28 -0.18
N TRP A 92 9.68 5.21 0.54
CA TRP A 92 8.75 4.10 0.80
C TRP A 92 7.53 4.51 1.63
N SER A 93 7.69 5.49 2.52
CA SER A 93 6.60 6.00 3.35
C SER A 93 5.64 6.89 2.55
N GLU A 94 6.14 7.63 1.56
CA GLU A 94 5.40 8.64 0.81
C GLU A 94 4.63 8.06 -0.38
N ILE A 95 5.18 7.02 -1.03
CA ILE A 95 4.66 6.51 -2.30
C ILE A 95 3.19 6.07 -2.21
N ASN A 96 2.75 5.48 -1.09
CA ASN A 96 1.35 5.07 -0.94
C ASN A 96 0.43 6.29 -1.01
N GLY A 97 0.66 7.32 -0.18
CA GLY A 97 -0.18 8.51 -0.15
C GLY A 97 -0.25 9.23 -1.49
N LEU A 98 0.89 9.38 -2.16
CA LEU A 98 0.99 10.00 -3.48
C LEU A 98 0.16 9.26 -4.53
N LEU A 99 0.33 7.93 -4.62
CA LEU A 99 -0.36 7.12 -5.63
C LEU A 99 -1.84 6.91 -5.31
N VAL A 100 -2.24 6.90 -4.04
CA VAL A 100 -3.66 6.87 -3.65
C VAL A 100 -4.35 8.14 -4.15
N GLY A 101 -3.82 9.33 -3.83
CA GLY A 101 -4.40 10.60 -4.29
C GLY A 101 -4.43 10.70 -5.82
N PHE A 102 -3.29 10.40 -6.48
CA PHE A 102 -3.22 10.39 -7.93
C PHE A 102 -4.18 9.38 -8.57
N GLY A 103 -4.31 8.19 -7.98
CA GLY A 103 -5.20 7.13 -8.44
C GLY A 103 -6.68 7.40 -8.23
N GLN A 104 -7.04 8.25 -7.28
CA GLN A 104 -8.42 8.68 -7.02
C GLN A 104 -8.84 9.84 -7.92
N GLN A 105 -7.90 10.70 -8.33
CA GLN A 105 -8.22 11.94 -9.06
C GLN A 105 -7.90 11.89 -10.55
N THR A 106 -6.87 11.12 -10.95
CA THR A 106 -6.32 11.13 -12.32
C THR A 106 -6.22 9.73 -12.91
N CYS A 107 -5.44 8.82 -12.30
CA CYS A 107 -5.21 7.47 -12.82
C CYS A 107 -6.29 6.49 -12.33
N LEU A 108 -7.53 6.80 -12.68
CA LEU A 108 -8.74 6.07 -12.29
C LEU A 108 -8.71 4.60 -12.73
N PRO A 109 -9.36 3.68 -12.01
CA PRO A 109 -9.42 2.27 -12.39
C PRO A 109 -10.06 2.07 -13.77
N VAL A 110 -11.12 2.82 -14.06
CA VAL A 110 -11.85 2.81 -15.32
C VAL A 110 -11.76 4.21 -15.94
N HIS A 111 -11.50 4.30 -17.24
CA HIS A 111 -11.34 5.55 -18.00
C HIS A 111 -10.42 6.57 -17.30
N PRO A 112 -9.11 6.26 -17.10
CA PRO A 112 -8.17 7.21 -16.52
C PRO A 112 -8.10 8.51 -17.34
N ARG A 113 -7.88 9.64 -16.67
CA ARG A 113 -7.86 10.98 -17.28
C ARG A 113 -6.54 11.26 -18.00
N CYS A 114 -6.10 10.35 -18.88
CA CYS A 114 -4.77 10.39 -19.50
C CYS A 114 -4.48 11.69 -20.27
N ARG A 115 -5.47 12.24 -20.99
CA ARG A 115 -5.30 13.49 -21.76
C ARG A 115 -5.01 14.73 -20.89
N ALA A 116 -5.43 14.71 -19.63
CA ALA A 116 -5.18 15.78 -18.66
C ALA A 116 -4.07 15.41 -17.68
N CYS A 117 -3.44 14.24 -17.83
CA CYS A 117 -2.41 13.76 -16.93
C CYS A 117 -1.08 14.43 -17.29
N LEU A 118 -0.47 15.13 -16.33
CA LEU A 118 0.84 15.77 -16.52
C LEU A 118 1.95 14.78 -16.89
N ASN A 119 1.77 13.49 -16.59
CA ASN A 119 2.70 12.42 -16.91
C ASN A 119 2.39 11.70 -18.24
N GLN A 120 1.44 12.19 -19.05
CA GLN A 120 0.99 11.49 -20.27
C GLN A 120 2.16 11.12 -21.19
N ALA A 121 3.06 12.08 -21.48
CA ALA A 121 4.17 11.89 -22.40
C ALA A 121 5.16 10.79 -21.97
N LEU A 122 5.25 10.52 -20.67
CA LEU A 122 6.15 9.53 -20.08
C LEU A 122 5.45 8.22 -19.74
N CYS A 123 4.11 8.20 -19.74
CA CYS A 123 3.33 7.07 -19.24
C CYS A 123 3.20 5.97 -20.31
N PRO A 124 3.71 4.74 -20.08
CA PRO A 124 3.60 3.66 -21.05
C PRO A 124 2.15 3.22 -21.30
N ALA A 125 1.27 3.35 -20.31
CA ALA A 125 -0.16 3.07 -20.45
C ALA A 125 -0.95 4.15 -21.21
N ALA A 126 -0.34 5.29 -21.55
CA ALA A 126 -0.95 6.35 -22.34
C ALA A 126 -0.40 6.43 -23.77
N LYS A 127 0.46 5.50 -24.20
CA LYS A 127 1.00 5.49 -25.56
C LYS A 127 -0.12 5.32 -26.59
N GLY A 128 -0.20 6.23 -27.55
CA GLY A 128 -1.21 6.23 -28.62
C GLY A 128 -2.52 6.96 -28.29
N LEU A 129 -2.58 7.67 -27.15
CA LEU A 129 -3.65 8.61 -26.79
C LEU A 129 -3.30 10.06 -27.11
#